data_AF-A0A4Q6CHU4-F1
#
_entry.id   AF-A0A4Q6CHU4-F1
#
_cell.length_a   1.000
_cell.length_b   1.000
_cell.length_c   1.000
_cell.angle_alpha   90.00
_cell.angle_beta   90.00
_cell.angle_gamma   90.00
#
_symmetry.space_group_name_H-M   'P 1'
#
loop_
_entity.id
_entity.type
_entity.pdbx_description
1 polymer ?
#
loop_
_entity_poly.entity_id
_entity_poly.type
_entity_poly.pdbx_seq_one_letter_code
_entity_poly.pdbx_strand_id
1 'polypeptide(L)'
;MKNDNLFNNYKRNLSKAQVNYNEFYQLDRGLMRDDITWSPRDPQTLHYPFLKPSKSDLVSYLSDNIEDEFKMPGFQLRLDFTSQDNGEVSRLVYQTGVTPHAERGRIVMDENEPITEWSSQWTIRHEFGHLLGFPDCYVEFYDDSLKAIVNYQLDVTDLMCSRKGVFQKHHYDRLKAAYYK
;
A
#
# COMPACT_ATOMS: atom_id res chain seq x y z
N MET A 1 -25.25 -15.04 -37.09
CA MET A 1 -24.21 -15.95 -36.54
C MET A 1 -22.83 -15.26 -36.47
N LYS A 2 -22.68 -14.14 -35.73
CA LYS A 2 -21.37 -13.55 -35.37
C LYS A 2 -21.09 -13.53 -33.86
N ASN A 3 -22.12 -13.81 -33.03
CA ASN A 3 -22.03 -13.76 -31.57
C ASN A 3 -21.41 -15.01 -30.92
N ASP A 4 -21.49 -16.18 -31.56
CA ASP A 4 -20.93 -17.41 -30.98
C ASP A 4 -19.40 -17.34 -30.87
N ASN A 5 -18.73 -16.63 -31.78
CA ASN A 5 -17.28 -16.47 -31.72
C ASN A 5 -16.85 -15.53 -30.58
N LEU A 6 -17.57 -14.41 -30.38
CA LEU A 6 -17.28 -13.43 -29.33
C LEU A 6 -17.54 -14.01 -27.93
N PHE A 7 -18.68 -14.70 -27.74
CA PHE A 7 -19.00 -15.34 -26.46
C PHE A 7 -18.04 -16.48 -26.11
N ASN A 8 -17.63 -17.30 -27.09
CA ASN A 8 -16.64 -18.35 -26.87
C ASN A 8 -15.23 -17.77 -26.64
N ASN A 9 -14.87 -16.65 -27.27
CA ASN A 9 -13.63 -15.92 -26.96
C ASN A 9 -13.66 -15.35 -25.55
N TYR A 10 -14.76 -14.73 -25.14
CA TYR A 10 -14.94 -14.23 -23.78
C TYR A 10 -14.76 -15.36 -22.75
N LYS A 11 -15.48 -16.48 -22.90
CA LYS A 11 -15.36 -17.64 -21.99
C LYS A 11 -13.94 -18.20 -21.91
N ARG A 12 -13.24 -18.29 -23.04
CA ARG A 12 -11.84 -18.78 -23.08
C ARG A 12 -10.86 -17.85 -22.36
N ASN A 13 -11.11 -16.54 -22.40
CA ASN A 13 -10.20 -15.56 -21.82
C ASN A 13 -10.61 -15.10 -20.42
N LEU A 14 -11.85 -15.33 -19.99
CA LEU A 14 -12.36 -14.88 -18.69
C LEU A 14 -11.53 -15.39 -17.51
N SER A 15 -11.13 -16.67 -17.52
CA SER A 15 -10.31 -17.23 -16.44
C SER A 15 -8.94 -16.55 -16.35
N LYS A 16 -8.29 -16.31 -17.50
CA LYS A 16 -7.01 -15.58 -17.57
C LYS A 16 -7.16 -14.13 -17.13
N ALA A 17 -8.19 -13.45 -17.61
CA ALA A 17 -8.48 -12.07 -17.22
C ALA A 17 -8.72 -11.95 -15.71
N GLN A 18 -9.41 -12.92 -15.11
CA GLN A 18 -9.65 -12.94 -13.67
C GLN A 18 -8.37 -13.22 -12.88
N VAL A 19 -7.45 -14.06 -13.37
CA VAL A 19 -6.13 -14.22 -12.77
C VAL A 19 -5.38 -12.90 -12.78
N ASN A 20 -5.26 -12.24 -13.94
CA ASN A 20 -4.58 -10.95 -14.07
C ASN A 20 -5.22 -9.88 -13.19
N TYR A 21 -6.56 -9.83 -13.12
CA TYR A 21 -7.27 -8.90 -12.24
C TYR A 21 -6.92 -9.15 -10.77
N ASN A 22 -6.85 -10.42 -10.35
CA ASN A 22 -6.57 -10.78 -8.96
C ASN A 22 -5.11 -10.49 -8.55
N GLU A 23 -4.18 -10.34 -9.50
CA GLU A 23 -2.78 -9.99 -9.23
C GLU A 23 -2.65 -8.58 -8.63
N PHE A 24 -3.51 -7.63 -9.00
CA PHE A 24 -3.60 -6.30 -8.40
C PHE A 24 -3.99 -6.31 -6.91
N TYR A 25 -4.39 -7.46 -6.36
CA TYR A 25 -4.83 -7.60 -4.97
C TYR A 25 -4.07 -8.71 -4.22
N GLN A 26 -2.96 -9.19 -4.77
CA GLN A 26 -2.03 -10.08 -4.07
C GLN A 26 -0.86 -9.27 -3.51
N LEU A 27 -0.36 -9.66 -2.33
CA LEU A 27 0.89 -9.12 -1.84
C LEU A 27 2.06 -9.58 -2.72
N ASP A 28 2.96 -8.66 -3.02
CA ASP A 28 4.26 -8.99 -3.61
C ASP A 28 5.10 -9.74 -2.58
N ARG A 29 5.34 -11.02 -2.86
CA ARG A 29 6.15 -11.90 -2.01
C ARG A 29 7.60 -11.46 -1.90
N GLY A 30 8.13 -10.73 -2.88
CA GLY A 30 9.48 -10.19 -2.85
C GLY A 30 9.65 -9.00 -1.91
N LEU A 31 8.54 -8.35 -1.52
CA LEU A 31 8.51 -7.22 -0.60
C LEU A 31 8.06 -7.61 0.81
N MET A 32 7.63 -8.86 1.02
CA MET A 32 7.28 -9.36 2.34
C MET A 32 8.48 -9.33 3.28
N ARG A 33 8.23 -8.88 4.52
CA ARG A 33 9.27 -8.77 5.55
C ARG A 33 9.09 -9.83 6.63
N ASP A 34 10.20 -10.42 7.06
CA ASP A 34 10.20 -11.44 8.12
C ASP A 34 10.28 -10.83 9.54
N ASP A 35 10.58 -9.54 9.65
CA ASP A 35 10.67 -8.81 10.92
C ASP A 35 9.34 -8.19 11.38
N ILE A 36 8.29 -8.31 10.58
CA ILE A 36 6.91 -8.02 10.98
C ILE A 36 6.41 -9.15 11.87
N THR A 37 5.81 -8.81 13.02
CA THR A 37 5.30 -9.81 13.95
C THR A 37 3.79 -9.72 14.12
N TRP A 38 3.10 -10.85 14.00
CA TRP A 38 1.68 -10.98 14.29
C TRP A 38 1.41 -12.43 14.71
N SER A 39 0.98 -12.64 15.96
CA SER A 39 0.97 -13.97 16.57
C SER A 39 -0.32 -14.29 17.32
N PRO A 40 -0.62 -15.56 17.59
CA PRO A 40 -1.77 -15.95 18.40
C PRO A 40 -1.79 -15.39 19.83
N ARG A 41 -0.65 -14.91 20.35
CA ARG A 41 -0.58 -14.26 21.67
C ARG A 41 -1.09 -12.83 21.64
N ASP A 42 -0.99 -12.17 20.49
CA ASP A 42 -1.58 -10.86 20.22
C ASP A 42 -2.27 -10.89 18.85
N PRO A 43 -3.43 -11.55 18.75
CA PRO A 43 -4.07 -11.79 17.46
C PRO A 43 -4.71 -10.54 16.87
N GLN A 44 -4.82 -9.47 17.65
CA GLN A 44 -5.43 -8.21 17.24
C GLN A 44 -4.41 -7.18 16.76
N THR A 45 -3.11 -7.41 16.99
CA THR A 45 -2.08 -6.44 16.65
C THR A 45 -1.04 -7.02 15.70
N LEU A 46 -0.84 -6.34 14.57
CA LEU A 46 0.33 -6.53 13.72
C LEU A 46 1.36 -5.46 14.07
N HIS A 47 2.54 -5.90 14.48
CA HIS A 47 3.67 -5.06 14.84
C HIS A 47 4.61 -4.90 13.66
N TYR A 48 4.82 -3.65 13.25
CA TYR A 48 5.63 -3.29 12.10
C TYR A 48 6.84 -2.45 12.56
N PRO A 49 8.09 -2.93 12.38
CA PRO A 49 9.27 -2.17 12.80
C PRO A 49 9.48 -0.94 11.91
N PHE A 50 9.67 0.22 12.55
CA PHE A 50 9.85 1.49 11.85
C PHE A 50 10.95 2.34 12.51
N LEU A 51 11.79 3.00 11.71
CA LEU A 51 12.87 3.83 12.23
C LEU A 51 12.27 5.10 12.80
N LYS A 52 12.60 5.39 14.05
CA LYS A 52 12.16 6.60 14.74
C LYS A 52 12.68 7.84 14.01
N PRO A 53 11.81 8.73 13.50
CA PRO A 53 12.27 9.99 12.92
C PRO A 53 12.97 10.85 13.98
N SER A 54 13.92 11.67 13.53
CA SER A 54 14.71 12.56 14.41
C SER A 54 13.85 13.63 15.10
N LYS A 55 12.76 14.05 14.46
CA LYS A 55 11.78 15.00 15.04
C LYS A 55 10.73 14.22 15.82
N SER A 56 10.55 14.52 17.10
CA SER A 56 9.58 13.84 17.98
C SER A 56 8.15 13.93 17.47
N ASP A 57 7.77 15.07 16.92
CA ASP A 57 6.38 15.33 16.50
C ASP A 57 6.00 14.47 15.28
N LEU A 58 7.00 14.04 14.50
CA LEU A 58 6.79 13.10 13.40
C LEU A 58 6.48 11.68 13.90
N VAL A 59 6.88 11.31 15.12
CA VAL A 59 6.55 9.99 15.69
C VAL A 59 5.05 9.88 15.89
N SER A 60 4.46 10.84 16.63
CA SER A 60 3.03 10.87 16.87
C SER A 60 2.25 11.02 15.57
N TYR A 61 2.69 11.93 14.68
CA TYR A 61 2.05 12.09 13.38
C TYR A 61 2.04 10.80 12.55
N LEU A 62 3.16 10.07 12.46
CA LEU A 62 3.24 8.83 11.68
C LEU A 62 2.39 7.73 12.31
N SER A 63 2.43 7.62 13.64
CA SER A 63 1.57 6.71 14.40
C SER A 63 0.11 6.99 14.08
N ASP A 64 -0.36 8.23 14.26
CA ASP A 64 -1.75 8.60 14.04
C ASP A 64 -2.14 8.38 12.58
N ASN A 65 -1.36 8.88 11.62
CA ASN A 65 -1.70 8.81 10.20
C ASN A 65 -1.72 7.39 9.64
N ILE A 66 -0.74 6.55 9.99
CA ILE A 66 -0.63 5.18 9.46
C ILE A 66 -1.52 4.24 10.27
N GLU A 67 -1.43 4.25 11.59
CA GLU A 67 -2.19 3.31 12.42
C GLU A 67 -3.70 3.57 12.34
N ASP A 68 -4.15 4.82 12.17
CA ASP A 68 -5.58 5.09 12.01
C ASP A 68 -6.16 4.58 10.69
N GLU A 69 -5.34 4.48 9.64
CA GLU A 69 -5.78 3.90 8.38
C GLU A 69 -5.79 2.38 8.44
N PHE A 70 -4.71 1.78 8.93
CA PHE A 70 -4.53 0.33 8.95
C PHE A 70 -5.16 -0.32 10.19
N LYS A 71 -6.46 -0.06 10.41
CA LYS A 71 -7.26 -0.63 11.51
C LYS A 71 -8.64 -1.09 11.07
N MET A 72 -9.20 -2.05 11.79
CA MET A 72 -10.60 -2.47 11.69
C MET A 72 -11.07 -3.13 12.99
N PRO A 73 -12.38 -3.40 13.18
CA PRO A 73 -12.84 -4.08 14.39
C PRO A 73 -12.07 -5.39 14.65
N GLY A 74 -11.32 -5.44 15.76
CA GLY A 74 -10.51 -6.60 16.15
C GLY A 74 -9.14 -6.71 15.49
N PHE A 75 -8.67 -5.66 14.79
CA PHE A 75 -7.33 -5.59 14.20
C PHE A 75 -6.76 -4.17 14.19
N GLN A 76 -5.48 -4.04 14.50
CA GLN A 76 -4.74 -2.79 14.50
C GLN A 76 -3.31 -3.06 14.03
N LEU A 77 -2.80 -2.25 13.10
CA LEU A 77 -1.37 -2.15 12.85
C LEU A 77 -0.74 -1.20 13.87
N ARG A 78 0.43 -1.56 14.40
CA ARG A 78 1.26 -0.73 15.29
C ARG A 78 2.66 -0.55 14.73
N LEU A 79 3.15 0.68 14.77
CA LEU A 79 4.52 1.02 14.42
C LEU A 79 5.42 0.89 15.64
N ASP A 80 6.33 -0.08 15.59
CA ASP A 80 7.34 -0.27 16.62
C ASP A 80 8.55 0.61 16.30
N PHE A 81 8.55 1.83 16.84
CA PHE A 81 9.61 2.79 16.61
C PHE A 81 10.93 2.37 17.28
N THR A 82 11.97 2.16 16.48
CA THR A 82 13.33 1.84 16.95
C THR A 82 14.31 2.96 16.62
N SER A 83 15.33 3.14 17.45
CA SER A 83 16.48 4.02 17.15
C SER A 83 17.66 3.28 16.52
N GLN A 84 17.54 1.95 16.36
CA GLN A 84 18.58 1.14 15.72
C GLN A 84 18.36 1.13 14.21
N ASP A 85 19.30 1.72 13.48
CA ASP A 85 19.36 1.66 12.02
C ASP A 85 20.39 0.61 11.60
N ASN A 86 19.91 -0.56 11.21
CA ASN A 86 20.73 -1.64 10.64
C ASN A 86 20.72 -1.62 9.10
N GLY A 87 20.17 -0.57 8.48
CA GLY A 87 19.98 -0.47 7.03
C GLY A 87 18.70 -1.12 6.49
N GLU A 88 18.01 -1.95 7.28
CA GLU A 88 16.86 -2.76 6.81
C GLU A 88 15.51 -2.28 7.37
N VAL A 89 15.51 -1.53 8.48
CA VAL A 89 14.28 -1.00 9.10
C VAL A 89 13.62 0.03 8.18
N SER A 90 12.29 -0.07 8.04
CA SER A 90 11.51 0.89 7.25
C SER A 90 11.61 2.31 7.79
N ARG A 91 11.63 3.33 6.93
CA ARG A 91 11.77 4.73 7.36
C ARG A 91 11.11 5.72 6.40
N LEU A 92 10.80 6.90 6.93
CA LEU A 92 10.43 8.07 6.13
C LEU A 92 11.70 8.85 5.76
N VAL A 93 11.84 9.21 4.49
CA VAL A 93 12.96 10.00 3.95
C VAL A 93 12.41 11.21 3.21
N TYR A 94 13.02 12.37 3.41
CA TYR A 94 12.72 13.57 2.63
C TYR A 94 13.82 13.82 1.60
N GLN A 95 13.41 14.15 0.38
CA GLN A 95 14.32 14.55 -0.69
C GLN A 95 13.70 15.74 -1.44
N THR A 96 14.49 16.76 -1.75
CA THR A 96 13.99 17.94 -2.45
C THR A 96 13.59 17.61 -3.89
N GLY A 97 12.37 17.99 -4.30
CA GLY A 97 11.93 17.99 -5.70
C GLY A 97 11.65 16.61 -6.29
N VAL A 98 11.35 15.63 -5.45
CA VAL A 98 10.95 14.28 -5.89
C VAL A 98 9.45 14.13 -5.93
N THR A 99 8.98 13.25 -6.81
CA THR A 99 7.65 12.68 -6.68
C THR A 99 7.67 11.66 -5.53
N PRO A 100 6.72 11.70 -4.59
CA PRO A 100 6.63 10.68 -3.54
C PRO A 100 6.54 9.27 -4.11
N HIS A 101 7.20 8.32 -3.44
CA HIS A 101 7.22 6.91 -3.83
C HIS A 101 7.78 6.04 -2.71
N ALA A 102 7.46 4.75 -2.77
CA ALA A 102 8.05 3.72 -1.94
C ALA A 102 9.24 3.08 -2.67
N GLU A 103 10.35 2.95 -1.94
CA GLU A 103 11.45 2.05 -2.30
C GLU A 103 11.55 0.97 -1.22
N ARG A 104 12.38 -0.05 -1.43
CA ARG A 104 12.56 -1.13 -0.45
C ARG A 104 12.90 -0.55 0.94
N GLY A 105 11.94 -0.65 1.87
CA GLY A 105 12.04 -0.14 3.24
C GLY A 105 12.06 1.39 3.37
N ARG A 106 11.64 2.17 2.37
CA ARG A 106 11.65 3.64 2.46
C ARG A 106 10.40 4.24 1.86
N ILE A 107 9.77 5.15 2.58
CA ILE A 107 8.80 6.09 2.02
C ILE A 107 9.57 7.37 1.73
N VAL A 108 9.64 7.77 0.47
CA VAL A 108 10.32 8.99 0.05
C VAL A 108 9.26 10.07 -0.20
N MET A 109 9.41 11.23 0.45
CA MET A 109 8.53 12.40 0.31
C MET A 109 9.31 13.62 -0.18
N ASP A 110 8.64 14.55 -0.86
CA ASP A 110 9.25 15.86 -1.16
C ASP A 110 9.44 16.66 0.12
N GLU A 111 10.63 17.19 0.35
CA GLU A 111 10.92 18.08 1.48
C GLU A 111 10.12 19.40 1.40
N ASN A 112 9.72 19.81 0.19
CA ASN A 112 8.97 21.06 0.00
C ASN A 112 7.46 20.91 0.22
N GLU A 113 6.93 19.68 0.31
CA GLU A 113 5.51 19.45 0.54
C GLU A 113 5.22 19.40 2.05
N PRO A 114 4.27 20.20 2.58
CA PRO A 114 3.94 20.12 4.00
C PRO A 114 3.28 18.77 4.31
N ILE A 115 3.93 17.97 5.16
CA ILE A 115 3.46 16.64 5.56
C ILE A 115 2.04 16.63 6.16
N THR A 116 1.60 17.75 6.73
CA THR A 116 0.27 17.89 7.31
C THR A 116 -0.83 18.08 6.26
N GLU A 117 -0.50 18.35 5.00
CA GLU A 117 -1.50 18.41 3.93
C GLU A 117 -2.16 17.04 3.72
N TRP A 118 -3.44 17.06 3.40
CA TRP A 118 -4.20 15.82 3.20
C TRP A 118 -3.59 14.95 2.08
N SER A 119 -3.05 15.58 1.03
CA SER A 119 -2.35 14.86 -0.06
C SER A 119 -1.14 14.09 0.46
N SER A 120 -0.30 14.73 1.26
CA SER A 120 0.87 14.11 1.88
C SER A 120 0.48 13.00 2.84
N GLN A 121 -0.55 13.21 3.66
CA GLN A 121 -1.06 12.19 4.57
C GLN A 121 -1.52 10.93 3.83
N TRP A 122 -2.37 11.09 2.81
CA TRP A 122 -2.83 9.98 2.00
C TRP A 122 -1.66 9.27 1.30
N THR A 123 -0.74 10.05 0.73
CA THR A 123 0.44 9.51 0.05
C THR A 123 1.26 8.63 0.99
N ILE A 124 1.55 9.09 2.21
CA ILE A 124 2.27 8.29 3.21
C ILE A 124 1.53 6.98 3.52
N ARG A 125 0.20 6.99 3.63
CA ARG A 125 -0.60 5.78 3.87
C ARG A 125 -0.52 4.81 2.70
N HIS A 126 -0.64 5.32 1.48
CA HIS A 126 -0.52 4.55 0.24
C HIS A 126 0.88 3.93 0.09
N GLU A 127 1.93 4.74 0.22
CA GLU A 127 3.32 4.27 0.15
C GLU A 127 3.65 3.27 1.26
N PHE A 128 3.06 3.44 2.46
CA PHE A 128 3.19 2.46 3.53
C PHE A 128 2.52 1.11 3.15
N GLY A 129 1.43 1.15 2.40
CA GLY A 129 0.82 -0.05 1.80
C GLY A 129 1.82 -0.83 0.94
N HIS A 130 2.62 -0.15 0.12
CA HIS A 130 3.69 -0.80 -0.64
C HIS A 130 4.76 -1.43 0.26
N LEU A 131 5.09 -0.81 1.40
CA LEU A 131 6.01 -1.40 2.38
C LEU A 131 5.46 -2.65 3.09
N LEU A 132 4.14 -2.85 3.08
CA LEU A 132 3.48 -4.10 3.52
C LEU A 132 3.43 -5.15 2.40
N GLY A 133 3.77 -4.76 1.17
CA GLY A 133 3.78 -5.58 -0.03
C GLY A 133 2.54 -5.41 -0.92
N PHE A 134 1.65 -4.46 -0.66
CA PHE A 134 0.51 -4.24 -1.54
C PHE A 134 0.96 -3.58 -2.86
N PRO A 135 0.55 -4.07 -4.04
CA PRO A 135 0.78 -3.38 -5.30
C PRO A 135 -0.24 -2.25 -5.49
N ASP A 136 0.04 -1.35 -6.44
CA ASP A 136 -1.00 -0.48 -6.98
C ASP A 136 -2.12 -1.29 -7.61
N CYS A 137 -3.36 -0.86 -7.43
CA CYS A 137 -4.53 -1.43 -8.11
C CYS A 137 -5.17 -0.45 -9.11
N TYR A 138 -4.35 0.43 -9.68
CA TYR A 138 -4.70 1.27 -10.82
C TYR A 138 -3.69 1.05 -11.97
N VAL A 139 -4.05 1.51 -13.16
CA VAL A 139 -3.16 1.49 -14.33
C VAL A 139 -2.98 2.92 -14.84
N GLU A 140 -1.72 3.32 -15.01
CA GLU A 140 -1.36 4.60 -15.62
C GLU A 140 -0.68 4.40 -16.97
N PHE A 141 -1.13 5.16 -17.97
CA PHE A 141 -0.51 5.15 -19.30
C PHE A 141 -0.74 6.48 -20.01
N TYR A 142 0.15 6.81 -20.95
CA TYR A 142 -0.02 7.96 -21.82
C TYR A 142 -0.87 7.57 -23.05
N ASP A 143 -2.02 8.22 -23.22
CA ASP A 143 -2.82 8.11 -24.43
C ASP A 143 -2.38 9.20 -25.41
N ASP A 144 -1.72 8.79 -26.49
CA ASP A 144 -1.19 9.70 -27.50
C ASP A 144 -2.28 10.42 -28.30
N SER A 145 -3.48 9.84 -28.42
CA SER A 145 -4.60 10.46 -29.13
C SER A 145 -5.23 11.59 -28.31
N LEU A 146 -5.30 11.40 -26.99
CA LEU A 146 -5.78 12.40 -26.04
C LEU A 146 -4.68 13.39 -25.62
N LYS A 147 -3.41 13.06 -25.91
CA LYS A 147 -2.22 13.74 -25.39
C LYS A 147 -2.26 13.90 -23.88
N ALA A 148 -2.74 12.87 -23.19
CA ALA A 148 -3.02 12.91 -21.75
C ALA A 148 -2.52 11.64 -21.04
N ILE A 149 -2.15 11.79 -19.76
CA ILE A 149 -1.96 10.66 -18.85
C ILE A 149 -3.34 10.20 -18.40
N VAL A 150 -3.64 8.92 -18.61
CA VAL A 150 -4.87 8.27 -18.18
C VAL A 150 -4.55 7.45 -16.93
N ASN A 151 -5.28 7.71 -15.85
CA ASN A 151 -5.27 6.90 -14.63
C ASN A 151 -6.60 6.13 -14.55
N TYR A 152 -6.52 4.80 -14.60
CA TYR A 152 -7.69 3.91 -14.52
C TYR A 152 -7.66 3.14 -13.20
N GLN A 153 -8.59 3.45 -12.30
CA GLN A 153 -8.68 2.88 -10.94
C GLN A 153 -9.63 1.68 -10.95
N LEU A 154 -9.15 0.50 -10.53
CA LEU A 154 -9.96 -0.72 -10.55
C LEU A 154 -11.06 -0.71 -9.48
N ASP A 155 -10.75 -0.18 -8.29
CA ASP A 155 -11.69 0.04 -7.19
C ASP A 155 -11.45 1.40 -6.51
N VAL A 156 -12.33 2.36 -6.73
CA VAL A 156 -12.18 3.71 -6.15
C VAL A 156 -12.29 3.77 -4.63
N THR A 157 -12.73 2.69 -3.99
CA THR A 157 -12.88 2.57 -2.54
C THR A 157 -11.66 1.95 -1.87
N ASP A 158 -10.69 1.48 -2.65
CA ASP A 158 -9.48 0.80 -2.20
C ASP A 158 -8.30 1.78 -2.05
N LEU A 159 -7.63 1.75 -0.89
CA LEU A 159 -6.47 2.60 -0.56
C LEU A 159 -5.35 2.52 -1.61
N MET A 160 -5.16 1.35 -2.21
CA MET A 160 -4.09 1.11 -3.19
C MET A 160 -4.51 1.46 -4.63
N CYS A 161 -5.75 1.87 -4.83
CA CYS A 161 -6.30 2.24 -6.14
C CYS A 161 -6.56 3.73 -6.27
N SER A 162 -6.94 4.39 -5.16
CA SER A 162 -7.54 5.71 -5.21
C SER A 162 -7.27 6.56 -3.99
N ARG A 163 -7.19 7.88 -4.23
CA ARG A 163 -7.14 8.93 -3.19
C ARG A 163 -8.37 8.98 -2.28
N LYS A 164 -9.49 8.41 -2.72
CA LYS A 164 -10.72 8.29 -1.91
C LYS A 164 -10.83 6.95 -1.20
N GLY A 165 -9.93 6.03 -1.50
CA GLY A 165 -9.94 4.69 -0.95
C GLY A 165 -9.43 4.64 0.48
N VAL A 166 -9.78 3.55 1.15
CA VAL A 166 -9.41 3.29 2.55
C VAL A 166 -8.99 1.84 2.72
N PHE A 167 -8.38 1.50 3.85
CA PHE A 167 -8.10 0.12 4.24
C PHE A 167 -9.40 -0.70 4.30
N GLN A 168 -9.34 -1.93 3.80
CA GLN A 168 -10.52 -2.79 3.61
C GLN A 168 -10.29 -4.19 4.14
N LYS A 169 -11.38 -4.98 4.18
CA LYS A 169 -11.33 -6.38 4.57
C LYS A 169 -10.35 -7.21 3.76
N HIS A 170 -10.28 -7.02 2.45
CA HIS A 170 -9.39 -7.83 1.63
C HIS A 170 -7.91 -7.55 1.99
N HIS A 171 -7.54 -6.29 2.29
CA HIS A 171 -6.21 -5.95 2.80
C HIS A 171 -5.88 -6.71 4.08
N TYR A 172 -6.77 -6.67 5.08
CA TYR A 172 -6.63 -7.45 6.31
C TYR A 172 -6.44 -8.94 6.03
N ASP A 173 -7.28 -9.53 5.18
CA ASP A 173 -7.22 -10.96 4.86
C ASP A 173 -5.87 -11.33 4.24
N ARG A 174 -5.29 -10.45 3.40
CA ARG A 174 -3.95 -10.63 2.81
C ARG A 174 -2.84 -10.51 3.84
N LEU A 175 -2.87 -9.48 4.68
CA LEU A 175 -1.90 -9.34 5.78
C LEU A 175 -1.94 -10.55 6.70
N LYS A 176 -3.14 -11.03 7.04
CA LYS A 176 -3.30 -12.18 7.92
C LYS A 176 -2.74 -13.45 7.29
N ALA A 177 -3.02 -13.69 6.02
CA ALA A 177 -2.49 -14.84 5.30
C ALA A 177 -0.95 -14.81 5.19
N ALA A 178 -0.34 -13.62 5.17
CA ALA A 178 1.09 -13.43 5.02
C ALA A 178 1.88 -13.41 6.33
N TYR A 179 1.37 -12.72 7.35
CA TYR A 179 2.12 -12.33 8.54
C TYR A 179 1.63 -12.99 9.84
N TYR A 180 0.40 -13.51 9.89
CA TYR A 180 -0.11 -14.16 11.11
C TYR A 180 0.47 -15.57 11.25
N LYS A 181 1.39 -15.75 12.20
CA LYS A 181 2.16 -17.00 12.42
C LYS A 181 2.08 -17.46 13.87
#